data_AF-A0A7S7W635-F1
#
_entry.id   AF-A0A7S7W635-F1
#
_cell.length_a   1.000
_cell.length_b   1.000
_cell.length_c   1.000
_cell.angle_alpha   90.00
_cell.angle_beta   90.00
_cell.angle_gamma   90.00
#
_symmetry.space_group_name_H-M   'P 1'
#
loop_
_entity.id
_entity.type
_entity.pdbx_description
1 polymer ?
#
loop_
_entity_poly.entity_id
_entity_poly.type
_entity_poly.pdbx_seq_one_letter_code
_entity_poly.pdbx_strand_id
1 'polypeptide(L)'
;MARLLERLQTGWRPRPDEIDMRIPQRTMARWEFWPSRHASRPHMLIAGWPVDDDGAWPQFTEQVLWIDERLEWALCEDGFWWLQ
;
A
#
# COMPACT_ATOMS: atom_id res chain seq x y z
N MET A 1 1.87 1.14 -12.90
CA MET A 1 2.01 0.05 -11.91
C MET A 1 3.17 -0.90 -12.22
N ALA A 2 3.13 -1.67 -13.32
CA ALA A 2 4.14 -2.71 -13.62
C ALA A 2 5.61 -2.24 -13.51
N ARG A 3 5.98 -1.11 -14.14
CA ARG A 3 7.34 -0.56 -14.07
C ARG A 3 7.79 -0.16 -12.66
N LEU A 4 6.86 0.33 -11.82
CA LEU A 4 7.17 0.65 -10.43
C LEU A 4 7.41 -0.63 -9.65
N LEU A 5 6.55 -1.64 -9.82
CA LEU A 5 6.71 -2.96 -9.19
C LEU A 5 8.07 -3.58 -9.52
N GLU A 6 8.43 -3.64 -10.80
CA GLU A 6 9.74 -4.14 -11.25
C GLU A 6 10.90 -3.40 -10.57
N ARG A 7 10.82 -2.07 -10.46
CA ARG A 7 11.84 -1.26 -9.82
C ARG A 7 11.95 -1.57 -8.33
N LEU A 8 10.82 -1.67 -7.61
CA LEU A 8 10.81 -1.99 -6.17
C LEU A 8 11.40 -3.38 -5.89
N GLN A 9 11.14 -4.35 -6.76
CA GLN A 9 11.70 -5.71 -6.67
C GLN A 9 13.23 -5.77 -6.82
N THR A 10 13.88 -4.71 -7.31
CA THR A 10 15.35 -4.62 -7.35
C THR A 10 15.99 -4.22 -6.01
N GLY A 11 15.18 -3.93 -4.98
CA GLY A 11 15.64 -3.37 -3.71
C GLY A 11 15.79 -1.85 -3.73
N TRP A 12 15.34 -1.18 -4.80
CA TRP A 12 15.25 0.27 -4.82
C TRP A 12 14.23 0.76 -3.79
N ARG A 13 14.64 1.72 -2.95
CA ARG A 13 13.77 2.33 -1.94
C ARG A 13 13.14 3.62 -2.47
N PRO A 14 11.81 3.72 -2.49
CA PRO A 14 11.11 4.86 -3.06
C PRO A 14 11.21 6.12 -2.20
N ARG A 15 11.20 7.27 -2.86
CA ARG A 15 10.87 8.57 -2.28
C ARG A 15 9.60 9.13 -2.93
N PRO A 16 8.80 9.93 -2.22
CA PRO A 16 7.50 10.42 -2.74
C PRO A 16 7.59 11.12 -4.10
N ASP A 17 8.66 11.89 -4.33
CA ASP A 17 8.94 12.67 -5.54
C ASP A 17 9.46 11.83 -6.71
N GLU A 18 9.92 10.60 -6.45
CA GLU A 18 10.44 9.69 -7.48
C GLU A 18 9.37 8.75 -8.06
N ILE A 19 8.19 8.70 -7.43
CA ILE A 19 7.03 7.93 -7.89
C ILE A 19 6.26 8.79 -8.89
N ASP A 20 5.82 8.17 -10.01
CA ASP A 20 4.97 8.84 -11.01
C ASP A 20 3.74 9.45 -10.33
N MET A 21 3.52 10.75 -10.51
CA MET A 21 2.41 11.51 -9.92
C MET A 21 1.02 10.95 -10.24
N ARG A 22 0.90 10.11 -11.27
CA ARG A 22 -0.35 9.44 -11.65
C ARG A 22 -0.70 8.27 -10.73
N ILE A 23 0.26 7.78 -9.94
CA ILE A 23 0.05 6.73 -8.96
C ILE A 23 -0.41 7.41 -7.67
N PRO A 24 -1.64 7.16 -7.20
CA PRO A 24 -2.11 7.72 -5.94
C PRO A 24 -1.18 7.31 -4.80
N GLN A 25 -0.80 8.27 -3.97
CA GLN A 25 -0.01 8.04 -2.77
C GLN A 25 -0.85 8.40 -1.55
N ARG A 26 -0.88 7.53 -0.54
CA ARG A 26 -1.61 7.74 0.72
C ARG A 26 -0.77 7.28 1.89
N THR A 27 -1.06 7.81 3.08
CA THR A 27 -0.38 7.42 4.32
C THR A 27 -1.38 6.75 5.26
N MET A 28 -1.00 5.62 5.82
CA MET A 28 -1.81 4.82 6.73
C MET A 28 -1.05 4.56 8.03
N ALA A 29 -1.70 4.79 9.15
CA ALA A 29 -1.20 4.47 10.49
C ALA A 29 -1.99 3.33 11.13
N ARG A 30 -1.40 2.74 12.17
CA ARG A 30 -2.06 1.71 13.01
C ARG A 30 -2.66 0.59 12.15
N TRP A 31 -1.88 0.15 11.18
CA TRP A 31 -2.34 -0.77 10.16
C TRP A 31 -2.05 -2.22 10.54
N GLU A 32 -2.76 -3.14 9.91
CA GLU A 32 -2.56 -4.58 10.02
C GLU A 32 -2.82 -5.29 8.69
N PHE A 33 -2.31 -6.51 8.56
CA PHE A 33 -2.67 -7.37 7.44
C PHE A 33 -4.09 -7.90 7.60
N TRP A 34 -4.87 -7.80 6.54
CA TRP A 34 -6.24 -8.27 6.53
C TRP A 34 -6.46 -9.28 5.39
N PRO A 35 -6.97 -10.49 5.66
CA PRO A 35 -7.30 -11.42 4.60
C PRO A 35 -8.52 -10.91 3.82
N SER A 36 -8.45 -10.91 2.48
CA SER A 36 -9.61 -10.55 1.66
C SER A 36 -10.77 -11.49 1.96
N ARG A 37 -12.00 -10.95 2.04
CA ARG A 37 -13.22 -11.77 2.17
C ARG A 37 -13.68 -12.37 0.83
N HIS A 38 -12.94 -12.13 -0.26
CA HIS A 38 -13.23 -12.65 -1.59
C HIS A 38 -12.91 -14.15 -1.68
N ALA A 39 -13.91 -14.99 -1.46
CA ALA A 39 -13.76 -16.45 -1.40
C ALA A 39 -13.18 -17.08 -2.67
N SER A 40 -13.38 -16.48 -3.85
CA SER A 40 -12.90 -17.03 -5.13
C SER A 40 -11.46 -16.64 -5.49
N ARG A 41 -10.92 -15.58 -4.87
CA ARG A 41 -9.56 -15.07 -5.12
C ARG A 41 -9.00 -14.50 -3.82
N PRO A 42 -8.58 -15.38 -2.88
CA PRO A 42 -8.00 -14.93 -1.63
C PRO A 42 -6.72 -14.15 -1.92
N HIS A 43 -6.65 -12.93 -1.40
CA HIS A 43 -5.47 -12.08 -1.46
C HIS A 43 -5.30 -11.33 -0.14
N MET A 44 -4.11 -10.76 0.05
CA MET A 44 -3.77 -9.97 1.22
C MET A 44 -4.13 -8.51 0.97
N LEU A 45 -4.72 -7.88 1.97
CA LEU A 45 -5.00 -6.46 2.04
C LEU A 45 -4.25 -5.86 3.23
N ILE A 46 -4.13 -4.54 3.24
CA ILE A 46 -3.73 -3.78 4.41
C ILE A 46 -4.95 -2.97 4.86
N ALA A 47 -5.23 -3.00 6.15
CA ALA A 47 -6.29 -2.22 6.77
C ALA A 47 -5.69 -1.31 7.84
N GLY A 48 -6.11 -0.05 7.91
CA GLY A 48 -5.59 0.89 8.90
C GLY A 48 -6.27 2.24 8.82
N TRP A 49 -5.73 3.23 9.55
CA TRP A 49 -6.35 4.54 9.69
C TRP A 49 -5.59 5.57 8.85
N PRO A 50 -6.26 6.47 8.14
CA PRO A 50 -5.58 7.55 7.44
C PRO A 50 -4.89 8.48 8.45
N VAL A 51 -3.67 8.91 8.15
CA VAL A 51 -2.90 9.78 9.04
C VAL A 51 -3.46 11.20 9.13
N ASP A 52 -4.03 11.70 8.03
CA ASP A 52 -4.48 13.09 7.93
C ASP A 52 -5.96 13.28 8.30
N ASP A 53 -6.66 12.23 8.75
CA ASP A 53 -8.09 12.29 9.09
C ASP A 53 -8.47 11.34 10.24
N ASP A 54 -8.29 11.82 11.48
CA ASP A 54 -8.64 11.08 12.70
C ASP A 54 -10.15 10.76 12.84
N GLY A 55 -11.01 11.39 12.04
CA GLY A 55 -12.46 11.13 12.04
C GLY A 55 -12.90 10.10 10.99
N ALA A 56 -11.99 9.65 10.13
CA ALA A 56 -12.32 8.75 9.02
C ALA A 56 -12.45 7.30 9.47
N TRP A 57 -13.23 6.54 8.70
CA TRP A 57 -13.30 5.09 8.83
C TRP A 57 -11.96 4.42 8.45
N PRO A 58 -11.68 3.21 8.96
CA PRO A 58 -10.55 2.42 8.50
C PRO A 58 -10.56 2.27 6.99
N GLN A 59 -9.41 2.50 6.36
CA GLN A 59 -9.20 2.29 4.93
C GLN A 59 -8.66 0.89 4.69
N PHE A 60 -9.15 0.28 3.62
CA PHE A 60 -8.66 -0.99 3.11
C PHE A 60 -7.99 -0.71 1.78
N THR A 61 -6.82 -1.28 1.57
CA THR A 61 -6.20 -1.29 0.23
C THR A 61 -6.97 -2.22 -0.70
N GLU A 62 -6.64 -2.16 -1.98
CA GLU A 62 -6.85 -3.31 -2.87
C GLU A 62 -5.71 -4.33 -2.69
N GLN A 63 -5.64 -5.35 -3.56
CA GLN A 63 -4.62 -6.40 -3.48
C GLN A 63 -3.19 -5.82 -3.34
N VAL A 64 -2.47 -6.31 -2.33
CA VAL A 64 -1.04 -6.02 -2.15
C VAL A 64 -0.25 -6.70 -3.26
N LEU A 65 0.48 -5.90 -4.03
CA LEU A 65 1.38 -6.37 -5.11
C LEU A 65 2.80 -6.55 -4.60
N TRP A 66 3.26 -5.68 -3.71
CA TRP A 66 4.56 -5.74 -3.07
C TRP A 66 4.55 -4.99 -1.75
N ILE A 67 5.29 -5.48 -0.76
CA ILE A 67 5.49 -4.80 0.51
C ILE A 67 6.98 -4.78 0.85
N ASP A 68 7.43 -3.64 1.38
CA ASP A 68 8.78 -3.48 1.89
C ASP A 68 9.09 -4.45 3.03
N GLU A 69 10.34 -4.92 3.11
CA GLU A 69 10.78 -5.87 4.14
C GLU A 69 10.72 -5.28 5.55
N ARG A 70 10.84 -3.95 5.68
CA ARG A 70 10.74 -3.22 6.95
C ARG A 70 9.31 -2.72 7.19
N LEU A 71 8.38 -3.08 6.31
CA LEU A 71 6.97 -2.73 6.38
C LEU A 71 6.73 -1.21 6.42
N GLU A 72 7.61 -0.42 5.79
CA GLU A 72 7.50 1.06 5.77
C GLU A 72 6.59 1.56 4.64
N TRP A 73 6.33 0.74 3.62
CA TRP A 73 5.46 1.06 2.51
C TRP A 73 4.99 -0.19 1.76
N ALA A 74 3.91 -0.06 1.01
CA ALA A 74 3.38 -1.10 0.13
C ALA A 74 2.93 -0.53 -1.21
N LEU A 75 3.09 -1.34 -2.26
CA LEU A 75 2.44 -1.14 -3.54
C LEU A 75 1.22 -2.05 -3.63
N CYS A 76 0.05 -1.46 -3.83
CA CYS A 76 -1.23 -2.15 -4.00
C CYS A 76 -1.82 -1.82 -5.38
N GLU A 77 -2.85 -2.55 -5.80
CA GLU A 77 -3.52 -2.28 -7.09
C GLU A 77 -4.14 -0.87 -7.15
N ASP A 78 -4.54 -0.31 -6.00
CA ASP A 78 -5.13 1.02 -5.90
C ASP A 78 -4.12 2.16 -5.73
N GLY A 79 -2.84 1.86 -5.51
CA GLY A 79 -1.81 2.89 -5.38
C GLY A 79 -0.64 2.50 -4.48
N PHE A 80 0.07 3.53 -4.03
CA PHE A 80 1.21 3.43 -3.14
C PHE A 80 0.82 3.88 -1.74
N TRP A 81 1.14 3.07 -0.73
CA TRP A 81 0.79 3.31 0.65
C TRP A 81 2.04 3.45 1.50
N TRP A 82 2.19 4.60 2.17
CA TRP A 82 3.19 4.83 3.20
C TRP A 82 2.64 4.34 4.54
N LEU A 83 3.41 3.51 5.24
CA LEU A 83 2.94 2.78 6.42
C LEU A 83 3.64 3.32 7.68
N GLN A 84 2.85 3.74 8.68
CA GLN A 84 3.30 4.37 9.92
C GLN A 84 2.86 3.60 11.18
#